data_AF-A0A938VAL5-F1
#
_entry.id   AF-A0A938VAL5-F1
#
_cell.length_a   1.000
_cell.length_b   1.000
_cell.length_c   1.000
_cell.angle_alpha   90.00
_cell.angle_beta   90.00
_cell.angle_gamma   90.00
#
_symmetry.space_group_name_H-M   'P 1'
#
loop_
_entity.id
_entity.type
_entity.pdbx_description
1 polymer ?
#
loop_
_entity_poly.entity_id
_entity_poly.type
_entity_poly.pdbx_seq_one_letter_code
_entity_poly.pdbx_strand_id
1 'polypeptide(L)'
;QFRANSLRLEPDSIASANLARSQYKQGKYDQTEQTLNSYLDSPSRQHQSNAWYDLGNASFRLNKYQEALDSYKQALLLNPTNEDAKANYELALQKLQQQQNQLQEEQPRENEQKEDILNRLRALDRMESQDRQQQQRPANPQEGKWW
;
A
#
# COMPACT_ATOMS: atom_id res chain seq x y z
N GLN A 1 -56.91 -4.20 -15.75
CA GLN A 1 -56.91 -3.76 -14.34
C GLN A 1 -55.65 -4.27 -13.67
N PHE A 2 -54.83 -3.34 -13.17
CA PHE A 2 -53.50 -3.58 -12.58
C PHE A 2 -53.62 -4.12 -11.15
N ARG A 3 -53.15 -5.34 -10.89
CA ARG A 3 -52.71 -5.79 -9.55
C ARG A 3 -51.62 -6.84 -9.68
N ALA A 4 -50.39 -6.38 -9.86
CA ALA A 4 -49.22 -7.15 -9.48
C ALA A 4 -48.54 -6.36 -8.35
N ASN A 5 -48.78 -6.80 -7.12
CA ASN A 5 -48.02 -6.45 -5.92
C ASN A 5 -46.58 -6.99 -6.07
N SER A 6 -45.79 -6.42 -6.97
CA SER A 6 -44.35 -6.60 -6.91
C SER A 6 -43.87 -5.72 -5.76
N LEU A 7 -43.74 -6.31 -4.57
CA LEU A 7 -42.80 -5.83 -3.57
C LEU A 7 -41.51 -5.51 -4.31
N ARG A 8 -41.30 -4.21 -4.54
CA ARG A 8 -40.05 -3.65 -5.02
C ARG A 8 -39.07 -3.96 -3.90
N LEU A 9 -38.38 -5.09 -4.05
CA LEU A 9 -37.22 -5.42 -3.22
C LEU A 9 -36.24 -4.28 -3.44
N GLU A 10 -36.29 -3.28 -2.56
CA GLU A 10 -35.23 -2.30 -2.42
C GLU A 10 -33.95 -3.14 -2.30
N PRO A 11 -32.97 -3.01 -3.21
CA PRO A 11 -31.72 -3.71 -3.07
C PRO A 11 -31.15 -3.27 -1.72
N ASP A 12 -31.12 -4.19 -0.76
CA ASP A 12 -30.56 -3.94 0.56
C ASP A 12 -29.22 -3.23 0.37
N SER A 13 -29.02 -2.10 1.07
CA SER A 13 -27.76 -1.35 1.07
C SER A 13 -26.54 -2.26 1.33
N ILE A 14 -26.78 -3.38 2.02
CA ILE A 14 -25.82 -4.45 2.33
C ILE A 14 -25.48 -5.33 1.11
N ALA A 15 -26.44 -5.60 0.23
CA ALA A 15 -26.24 -6.37 -1.00
C ALA A 15 -25.37 -5.60 -2.01
N SER A 16 -25.59 -4.29 -2.14
CA SER A 16 -24.74 -3.40 -2.95
C SER A 16 -23.32 -3.31 -2.40
N ALA A 17 -23.15 -3.22 -1.08
CA ALA A 17 -21.83 -3.18 -0.44
C ALA A 17 -21.05 -4.50 -0.63
N ASN A 18 -21.72 -5.65 -0.56
CA ASN A 18 -21.08 -6.95 -0.79
C ASN A 18 -20.80 -7.23 -2.28
N LEU A 19 -21.60 -6.68 -3.19
CA LEU A 19 -21.37 -6.74 -4.64
C LEU A 19 -20.18 -5.87 -5.05
N ALA A 20 -20.11 -4.63 -4.55
CA ALA A 20 -18.96 -3.74 -4.71
C ALA A 20 -17.67 -4.40 -4.16
N ARG A 21 -17.76 -5.08 -3.01
CA ARG A 21 -16.67 -5.85 -2.39
C ARG A 21 -16.20 -7.04 -3.23
N SER A 22 -17.12 -7.70 -3.95
CA SER A 22 -16.82 -8.84 -4.84
C SER A 22 -16.19 -8.41 -6.17
N GLN A 23 -16.66 -7.29 -6.72
CA GLN A 23 -16.23 -6.77 -8.02
C GLN A 23 -14.88 -6.05 -7.93
N TYR A 24 -14.59 -5.37 -6.82
CA TYR A 24 -13.28 -4.75 -6.57
C TYR A 24 -12.15 -5.78 -6.50
N LYS A 25 -12.40 -6.93 -5.87
CA LYS A 25 -11.44 -8.05 -5.79
C LYS A 25 -11.07 -8.65 -7.16
N GLN A 26 -11.83 -8.34 -8.22
CA GLN A 26 -11.64 -8.89 -9.56
C GLN A 26 -11.02 -7.89 -10.56
N GLY A 27 -10.62 -6.69 -10.13
CA GLY A 27 -9.92 -5.71 -10.98
C GLY A 27 -10.76 -5.07 -12.08
N LYS A 28 -12.10 -5.14 -11.97
CA LYS A 28 -13.05 -4.56 -12.95
C LYS A 28 -13.54 -3.19 -12.45
N TYR A 29 -12.73 -2.16 -12.71
CA TYR A 29 -12.96 -0.79 -12.23
C TYR A 29 -14.19 -0.12 -12.87
N ASP A 30 -14.45 -0.37 -14.16
CA ASP A 30 -15.47 0.32 -14.97
C ASP A 30 -16.93 0.13 -14.47
N GLN A 31 -17.21 -0.98 -13.78
CA GLN A 31 -18.56 -1.29 -13.25
C GLN A 31 -18.78 -0.72 -11.84
N THR A 32 -17.69 -0.41 -11.13
CA THR A 32 -17.74 0.23 -9.79
C THR A 32 -18.15 1.69 -9.93
N GLU A 33 -17.66 2.38 -10.98
CA GLU A 33 -18.07 3.74 -11.32
C GLU A 33 -19.56 3.83 -11.68
N GLN A 34 -20.13 2.86 -12.39
CA GLN A 34 -21.57 2.85 -12.68
C GLN A 34 -22.43 2.71 -11.43
N THR A 35 -22.01 1.88 -10.47
CA THR A 35 -22.73 1.73 -9.20
C THR A 35 -22.60 3.01 -8.37
N LEU A 36 -21.40 3.60 -8.29
CA LEU A 36 -21.18 4.90 -7.65
C LEU A 36 -21.99 6.03 -8.31
N ASN A 37 -22.08 6.06 -9.64
CA ASN A 37 -22.90 7.02 -10.39
C ASN A 37 -24.39 6.86 -10.06
N SER A 38 -24.89 5.63 -9.90
CA SER A 38 -26.28 5.40 -9.48
C SER A 38 -26.58 5.84 -8.04
N TYR A 39 -25.55 5.94 -7.17
CA TYR A 39 -25.69 6.48 -5.81
C TYR A 39 -25.60 8.01 -5.76
N LEU A 40 -24.82 8.64 -6.65
CA LEU A 40 -24.80 10.10 -6.82
C LEU A 40 -26.13 10.65 -7.36
N ASP A 41 -26.89 9.83 -8.09
CA ASP A 41 -28.26 10.13 -8.52
C ASP A 41 -29.33 9.90 -7.42
N SER A 42 -28.94 9.42 -6.23
CA SER A 42 -29.86 9.29 -5.10
C SER A 42 -30.27 10.67 -4.58
N PRO A 43 -31.56 10.99 -4.41
CA PRO A 43 -32.00 12.30 -3.94
C PRO A 43 -31.67 12.57 -2.45
N SER A 44 -31.18 11.56 -1.71
CA SER A 44 -30.89 11.66 -0.27
C SER A 44 -29.40 11.85 -0.01
N ARG A 45 -29.04 13.01 0.56
CA ARG A 45 -27.68 13.29 1.06
C ARG A 45 -27.19 12.23 2.05
N GLN A 46 -28.08 11.66 2.85
CA GLN A 46 -27.72 10.58 3.79
C GLN A 46 -27.28 9.32 3.05
N HIS A 47 -28.01 8.91 2.01
CA HIS A 47 -27.64 7.73 1.22
C HIS A 47 -26.33 7.94 0.46
N GLN A 48 -26.13 9.13 -0.10
CA GLN A 48 -24.86 9.51 -0.72
C GLN A 48 -23.70 9.44 0.29
N SER A 49 -23.88 9.98 1.50
CA SER A 49 -22.87 9.92 2.56
C SER A 49 -22.50 8.49 2.93
N ASN A 50 -23.49 7.61 3.13
CA ASN A 50 -23.27 6.21 3.46
C ASN A 50 -22.51 5.47 2.35
N ALA A 51 -22.83 5.75 1.08
CA ALA A 51 -22.13 5.13 -0.06
C ALA A 51 -20.65 5.54 -0.11
N TRP A 52 -20.35 6.82 0.11
CA TRP A 52 -18.97 7.30 0.21
C TRP A 52 -18.22 6.69 1.40
N TYR A 53 -18.90 6.51 2.54
CA TYR A 53 -18.33 5.85 3.71
C TYR A 53 -17.98 4.38 3.42
N ASP A 54 -18.88 3.64 2.76
CA ASP A 54 -18.63 2.24 2.39
C ASP A 54 -17.51 2.09 1.36
N LEU A 55 -17.40 3.03 0.41
CA LEU A 55 -16.27 3.08 -0.51
C LEU A 55 -14.95 3.29 0.24
N GLY A 56 -14.94 4.20 1.22
CA GLY A 56 -13.80 4.43 2.09
C GLY A 56 -13.39 3.16 2.84
N ASN A 57 -14.36 2.44 3.41
CA ASN A 57 -14.13 1.17 4.12
C ASN A 57 -13.54 0.10 3.19
N ALA A 58 -14.00 0.04 1.95
CA ALA A 58 -13.46 -0.88 0.96
C ALA A 58 -12.00 -0.55 0.63
N SER A 59 -11.71 0.70 0.26
CA SER A 59 -10.35 1.18 -0.04
C SER A 59 -9.39 0.98 1.14
N PHE A 60 -9.85 1.25 2.36
CA PHE A 60 -9.06 1.05 3.57
C PHE A 60 -8.65 -0.41 3.74
N ARG A 61 -9.58 -1.36 3.54
CA ARG A 61 -9.29 -2.82 3.65
C ARG A 61 -8.35 -3.34 2.57
N LEU A 62 -8.13 -2.56 1.50
CA LEU A 62 -7.23 -2.86 0.41
C LEU A 62 -5.88 -2.15 0.56
N ASN A 63 -5.65 -1.51 1.70
CA ASN A 63 -4.47 -0.68 2.00
C ASN A 63 -4.29 0.51 1.04
N LYS A 64 -5.36 0.90 0.36
CA LYS A 64 -5.42 2.10 -0.49
C LYS A 64 -5.86 3.29 0.35
N TYR A 65 -4.95 3.70 1.23
CA TYR A 65 -5.29 4.64 2.30
C TYR A 65 -5.60 6.05 1.77
N GLN A 66 -4.98 6.47 0.66
CA GLN A 66 -5.26 7.78 0.05
C GLN A 66 -6.69 7.83 -0.51
N GLU A 67 -7.11 6.82 -1.24
CA GLU A 67 -8.45 6.72 -1.81
C GLU A 67 -9.52 6.53 -0.72
N ALA A 68 -9.16 5.86 0.38
CA ALA A 68 -10.02 5.78 1.55
C ALA A 68 -10.27 7.16 2.17
N LEU A 69 -9.22 7.98 2.31
CA LEU A 69 -9.33 9.35 2.84
C LEU A 69 -10.24 10.22 1.99
N ASP A 70 -10.09 10.18 0.67
CA ASP A 70 -10.92 10.97 -0.25
C ASP A 70 -12.40 10.57 -0.13
N SER A 71 -12.66 9.27 -0.01
CA SER A 71 -14.03 8.74 0.13
C SER A 71 -14.65 9.13 1.48
N TYR A 72 -13.94 8.96 2.60
CA TYR A 72 -14.43 9.39 3.90
C TYR A 72 -14.63 10.91 3.97
N LYS A 73 -13.78 11.69 3.31
CA LYS A 73 -13.94 13.14 3.21
C LYS A 73 -15.24 13.50 2.49
N GLN A 74 -15.58 12.84 1.39
CA GLN A 74 -16.87 13.05 0.72
C GLN A 74 -18.05 12.64 1.62
N ALA A 75 -17.93 11.53 2.35
CA ALA A 75 -18.96 11.11 3.31
C ALA A 75 -19.21 12.17 4.39
N LEU A 76 -18.14 12.76 4.93
CA LEU A 76 -18.18 13.80 5.97
C LEU A 76 -18.67 15.16 5.43
N LEU A 77 -18.40 15.50 4.17
CA LEU A 77 -18.96 16.69 3.54
C LEU A 77 -20.50 16.61 3.44
N LEU A 78 -21.03 15.41 3.24
CA LEU A 78 -22.46 15.15 3.13
C LEU A 78 -23.14 14.94 4.48
N ASN A 79 -22.44 14.33 5.44
CA ASN A 79 -22.87 14.12 6.81
C ASN A 79 -21.73 14.40 7.81
N PRO A 80 -21.58 15.65 8.26
CA PRO A 80 -20.50 16.05 9.16
C PRO A 80 -20.57 15.40 10.55
N THR A 81 -21.72 14.84 10.93
CA THR A 81 -21.92 14.21 12.25
C THR A 81 -21.70 12.69 12.21
N ASN A 82 -21.18 12.15 11.10
CA ASN A 82 -20.84 10.74 10.99
C ASN A 82 -19.51 10.47 11.73
N GLU A 83 -19.60 10.14 13.02
CA GLU A 83 -18.44 9.84 13.87
C GLU A 83 -17.65 8.62 13.38
N ASP A 84 -18.31 7.61 12.80
CA ASP A 84 -17.63 6.44 12.23
C ASP A 84 -16.76 6.82 11.03
N ALA A 85 -17.26 7.67 10.14
CA ALA A 85 -16.49 8.19 9.00
C ALA A 85 -15.29 9.02 9.47
N LYS A 86 -15.44 9.81 10.54
CA LYS A 86 -14.36 10.60 11.13
C LYS A 86 -13.28 9.70 11.74
N ALA A 87 -13.67 8.72 12.56
CA ALA A 87 -12.75 7.77 13.15
C ALA A 87 -11.98 6.97 12.09
N ASN A 88 -12.66 6.52 11.03
CA ASN A 88 -12.01 5.78 9.94
C ASN A 88 -11.10 6.67 9.08
N TYR A 89 -11.45 7.95 8.90
CA TYR A 89 -10.58 8.94 8.26
C TYR A 89 -9.27 9.13 9.05
N GLU A 90 -9.36 9.32 10.36
CA GLU A 90 -8.18 9.45 11.24
C GLU A 90 -7.31 8.20 11.21
N LEU A 91 -7.93 7.01 11.25
CA LEU A 91 -7.21 5.74 11.15
C LEU A 91 -6.52 5.60 9.77
N ALA A 92 -7.18 6.01 8.69
CA ALA A 92 -6.60 6.00 7.35
C ALA A 92 -5.39 6.95 7.24
N LEU A 93 -5.42 8.12 7.88
CA LEU A 93 -4.28 9.03 7.94
C LEU A 93 -3.08 8.37 8.64
N GLN A 94 -3.32 7.75 9.79
CA GLN A 94 -2.26 7.06 10.53
C GLN A 94 -1.64 5.93 9.72
N LYS A 95 -2.46 5.16 9.01
CA LYS A 95 -1.98 4.06 8.16
C LYS A 95 -1.19 4.56 6.95
N LEU A 96 -1.63 5.65 6.31
CA LEU A 96 -0.89 6.26 5.22
C LEU A 96 0.49 6.77 5.69
N GLN A 97 0.55 7.43 6.84
CA GLN A 97 1.82 7.88 7.41
C GLN A 97 2.76 6.70 7.74
N GLN A 98 2.23 5.63 8.33
CA GLN A 98 3.01 4.42 8.61
C GLN A 98 3.58 3.80 7.33
N GLN A 99 2.78 3.74 6.26
CA GLN A 99 3.23 3.23 4.97
C GLN A 99 4.33 4.11 4.36
N GLN A 100 4.20 5.43 4.43
CA GLN A 100 5.21 6.37 3.95
C GLN A 100 6.52 6.25 4.74
N ASN A 101 6.45 6.08 6.05
CA ASN A 101 7.63 5.90 6.90
C ASN A 101 8.35 4.59 6.60
N GLN A 102 7.60 3.49 6.40
CA GLN A 102 8.18 2.20 6.01
C GLN A 102 8.94 2.29 4.68
N LEU A 103 8.34 2.93 3.68
CA LEU A 103 8.99 3.16 2.39
C LEU A 103 10.25 4.04 2.51
N GLN A 104 10.24 5.02 3.42
CA GLN A 104 11.40 5.87 3.69
C GLN A 104 12.50 5.14 4.48
N GLU A 105 12.18 4.19 5.36
CA GLU A 105 13.17 3.41 6.11
C GLU A 105 13.80 2.29 5.27
N GLU A 106 13.08 1.76 4.28
CA GLU A 106 13.61 0.72 3.39
C GLU A 106 14.70 1.26 2.46
N GLN A 107 14.61 2.51 2.00
CA GLN A 107 15.59 3.08 1.05
C GLN A 107 17.02 3.26 1.63
N PRO A 108 17.22 3.82 2.84
CA PRO A 108 18.54 3.93 3.46
C PRO A 108 19.16 2.55 3.73
N ARG A 109 18.35 1.59 4.20
CA ARG A 109 18.84 0.24 4.52
C ARG A 109 19.35 -0.49 3.28
N GLU A 110 18.68 -0.34 2.14
CA GLU A 110 19.14 -0.94 0.89
C GLU A 110 20.47 -0.34 0.41
N ASN A 111 20.65 0.98 0.58
CA ASN A 111 21.89 1.67 0.22
C ASN A 111 23.05 1.32 1.16
N GLU A 112 22.80 1.26 2.47
CA GLU A 112 23.80 0.85 3.47
C GLU A 112 24.25 -0.60 3.26
N GLN A 113 23.31 -1.51 2.98
CA GLN A 113 23.64 -2.91 2.68
C GLN A 113 24.47 -3.05 1.41
N LYS A 114 24.15 -2.29 0.35
CA LYS A 114 24.95 -2.28 -0.89
C LYS A 114 26.36 -1.75 -0.64
N GLU A 115 26.49 -0.68 0.14
CA GLU A 115 27.79 -0.09 0.45
C GLU A 115 28.66 -1.00 1.33
N ASP A 116 28.08 -1.69 2.32
CA ASP A 116 28.80 -2.69 3.11
C ASP A 116 29.31 -3.85 2.24
N ILE A 117 28.46 -4.40 1.37
CA ILE A 117 28.84 -5.47 0.45
C ILE A 117 29.98 -5.00 -0.46
N LEU A 118 29.90 -3.80 -1.03
CA LEU A 118 30.95 -3.22 -1.88
C LEU A 118 32.27 -3.04 -1.12
N ASN A 119 32.22 -2.57 0.12
CA ASN A 119 33.41 -2.38 0.94
C ASN A 119 34.08 -3.71 1.31
N ARG A 120 33.29 -4.76 1.60
CA ARG A 120 33.79 -6.12 1.84
C ARG A 120 34.43 -6.71 0.58
N LEU A 121 33.81 -6.54 -0.60
CA LEU A 121 34.38 -6.97 -1.87
C LEU A 121 35.72 -6.29 -2.16
N ARG A 122 35.79 -4.96 -2.00
CA ARG A 122 37.05 -4.21 -2.15
C ARG A 122 38.13 -4.66 -1.16
N ALA A 123 37.76 -5.04 0.06
CA ALA A 123 38.70 -5.56 1.04
C ALA A 123 39.28 -6.92 0.63
N LEU A 124 38.43 -7.82 0.11
CA LEU A 124 38.85 -9.12 -0.41
C LEU A 124 39.79 -8.98 -1.61
N ASP A 125 39.47 -8.11 -2.57
CA ASP A 125 40.33 -7.85 -3.73
C ASP A 125 41.73 -7.37 -3.31
N ARG A 126 41.80 -6.49 -2.30
CA ARG A 126 43.09 -6.01 -1.76
C ARG A 126 43.88 -7.12 -1.09
N MET A 127 43.23 -7.98 -0.31
CA MET A 127 43.88 -9.13 0.33
C MET A 127 44.43 -10.11 -0.71
N GLU A 128 43.63 -10.48 -1.71
CA GLU A 128 44.05 -11.38 -2.77
C GLU A 128 45.23 -10.80 -3.59
N SER A 129 45.22 -9.50 -3.82
CA SER A 129 46.32 -8.78 -4.48
C SER A 129 47.61 -8.80 -3.66
N GLN A 130 47.52 -8.61 -2.34
CA GLN A 130 48.66 -8.68 -1.43
C GLN A 130 49.22 -10.10 -1.33
N ASP A 131 48.36 -11.11 -1.24
CA ASP A 131 48.77 -12.52 -1.20
C ASP A 131 49.48 -12.92 -2.50
N ARG A 132 48.96 -12.50 -3.66
CA ARG A 132 49.64 -12.71 -4.96
C ARG A 132 51.03 -12.08 -5.00
N GLN A 133 51.19 -10.86 -4.47
CA GLN A 133 52.50 -10.19 -4.42
C GLN A 133 53.47 -10.89 -3.45
N GLN A 134 52.99 -11.45 -2.34
CA GLN A 134 53.83 -12.19 -1.41
C GLN A 134 54.27 -13.55 -1.97
N GLN A 135 53.38 -14.24 -2.69
CA GLN A 135 53.69 -15.52 -3.34
C GLN A 135 54.65 -15.37 -4.55
N GLN A 136 54.71 -14.18 -5.16
CA GLN A 136 55.64 -13.88 -6.26
C GLN A 136 56.98 -13.31 -5.78
N ARG A 137 57.21 -13.15 -4.47
CA ARG A 137 58.55 -12.77 -3.98
C ARG A 137 59.53 -13.93 -4.20
N PRO A 138 60.65 -13.72 -4.92
CA PRO A 138 61.66 -14.76 -5.06
C PRO A 138 62.22 -15.10 -3.67
N ALA A 139 62.30 -16.40 -3.36
CA ALA A 139 62.94 -16.88 -2.14
C ALA A 139 64.38 -16.35 -2.11
N ASN A 140 64.70 -15.54 -1.11
CA ASN A 140 66.02 -14.94 -0.94
C ASN A 140 67.05 -16.06 -0.68
N PRO A 141 67.99 -16.36 -1.60
CA PRO A 141 68.98 -17.41 -1.41
C PRO A 141 70.15 -16.83 -0.62
N GLN A 142 69.98 -16.64 0.69
CA GLN A 142 71.01 -16.11 1.59
C GLN A 142 71.21 -16.98 2.85
N GLU A 143 71.03 -18.28 2.75
CA GLU A 143 71.51 -19.23 3.77
C GLU A 143 72.45 -20.24 3.15
N GLY A 144 73.75 -20.06 3.41
CA GLY A 144 74.79 -20.96 2.90
C GLY A 144 76.21 -20.43 3.08
N LYS A 145 76.55 -19.93 4.27
CA LYS A 145 77.95 -19.88 4.72
C LYS A 145 78.09 -20.73 5.96
N TRP A 146 78.35 -22.01 5.73
CA TRP A 146 78.90 -22.90 6.75
C TRP A 146 80.40 -23.01 6.48
N TRP A 147 81.17 -22.63 7.51
CA TRP A 147 82.64 -22.65 7.68
C TRP A 147 83.52 -21.93 6.64
#